data_AF-A0A7R7VIP1-F1
#
_entry.id   AF-A0A7R7VIP1-F1
#
_cell.length_a   1.000
_cell.length_b   1.000
_cell.length_c   1.000
_cell.angle_alpha   90.00
_cell.angle_beta   90.00
_cell.angle_gamma   90.00
#
_symmetry.space_group_name_H-M   'P 1'
#
loop_
_entity.id
_entity.type
_entity.pdbx_description
1 polymer ?
#
loop_
_entity_poly.entity_id
_entity_poly.type
_entity_poly.pdbx_seq_one_letter_code
_entity_poly.pdbx_strand_id
1 'polypeptide(L)' 'MRLLDTSTSTLTLKEFIAYQIPPYAILSHRWGDEELAFQDLDRIDELIQQKSGYDKVKRFCERAAHDGYPYA' A
#
# COMPACT_ATOMS: atom_id res chain seq x y z
N MET A 1 -2.14 11.57 8.28
CA MET A 1 -2.58 10.28 7.72
C MET A 1 -1.51 9.81 6.74
N ARG A 2 -1.21 8.51 6.69
CA ARG A 2 -0.24 7.94 5.74
C ARG A 2 -0.99 7.02 4.79
N LEU A 3 -0.73 7.16 3.50
CA LEU A 3 -1.39 6.41 2.42
C LEU A 3 -0.33 5.88 1.45
N LEU A 4 -0.63 4.80 0.76
CA LEU A 4 0.18 4.27 -0.33
C LEU A 4 -0.15 5.01 -1.63
N ASP A 5 0.89 5.39 -2.37
CA ASP A 5 0.75 5.92 -3.72
C ASP A 5 0.48 4.78 -4.71
N THR A 6 -0.65 4.84 -5.42
CA THR A 6 -1.07 3.78 -6.35
C THR A 6 -0.51 3.99 -7.76
N SER A 7 0.07 5.16 -8.04
CA SER A 7 0.66 5.48 -9.35
C SER A 7 2.05 4.89 -9.55
N THR A 8 2.68 4.41 -8.46
CA THR A 8 4.02 3.83 -8.49
C THR A 8 3.97 2.31 -8.55
N SER A 9 4.92 1.70 -9.28
CA SER A 9 5.05 0.23 -9.34
C SER A 9 5.56 -0.40 -8.03
N THR A 10 6.08 0.43 -7.12
CA THR A 10 6.54 0.05 -5.77
C THR A 10 5.61 0.62 -4.72
N LEU A 11 5.54 -0.01 -3.54
CA LEU A 11 4.74 0.50 -2.42
C LEU A 11 5.45 1.71 -1.80
N THR A 12 4.96 2.91 -2.11
CA THR A 12 5.52 4.18 -1.61
C THR A 12 4.54 4.82 -0.65
N LEU A 13 4.99 5.12 0.57
CA LEU A 13 4.18 5.83 1.56
C LEU A 13 4.24 7.34 1.35
N LYS A 14 3.08 7.98 1.43
CA LYS A 14 2.96 9.43 1.44
C LYS A 14 2.23 9.90 2.68
N GLU A 15 2.81 10.89 3.33
CA GLU A 15 2.21 11.52 4.51
C GLU A 15 1.38 12.75 4.12
N PHE A 16 0.17 12.80 4.69
CA PHE A 16 -0.77 13.89 4.56
C PHE A 16 -1.03 14.51 5.94
N ILE A 17 -0.82 15.82 6.05
CA ILE A 17 -0.99 16.57 7.28
C ILE A 17 -2.34 17.30 7.24
N ALA A 18 -3.08 17.28 8.35
CA ALA A 18 -4.36 17.97 8.53
C ALA A 18 -5.45 17.57 7.51
N TYR A 19 -6.19 18.54 6.97
CA TYR A 19 -7.42 18.33 6.20
C TYR A 19 -7.21 18.07 4.69
N GLN A 20 -5.97 17.99 4.21
CA GLN A 20 -5.67 17.76 2.80
C GLN A 20 -5.57 16.27 2.47
N ILE A 21 -6.58 15.49 2.87
CA ILE A 21 -6.63 14.05 2.61
C ILE A 21 -7.37 13.83 1.27
N PRO A 22 -6.68 13.32 0.23
CA PRO A 22 -7.29 13.05 -1.07
C PRO A 22 -8.23 11.83 -0.99
N PRO A 23 -9.07 11.57 -2.01
CA PRO A 23 -9.78 10.30 -2.11
C PRO A 23 -8.82 9.10 -2.10
N TYR A 24 -9.13 8.08 -1.31
CA TYR A 24 -8.32 6.88 -1.16
C TYR A 24 -9.19 5.61 -1.08
N ALA A 25 -8.61 4.49 -1.48
CA ALA A 25 -9.20 3.16 -1.28
C ALA A 25 -8.73 2.58 0.07
N ILE A 26 -9.48 1.64 0.64
CA ILE A 26 -9.06 0.90 1.85
C ILE A 26 -9.08 -0.59 1.54
N LEU A 27 -7.99 -1.28 1.86
CA LEU A 27 -7.92 -2.73 1.78
C LEU A 27 -8.59 -3.36 3.00
N SER A 28 -9.55 -4.27 2.79
CA SER A 28 -10.10 -5.04 3.90
C SER A 28 -9.00 -5.88 4.55
N HIS A 29 -8.80 -5.71 5.85
CA HIS A 29 -7.87 -6.55 6.59
C HIS A 29 -8.39 -8.01 6.59
N ARG A 30 -7.51 -8.93 6.17
CA ARG A 30 -7.72 -10.37 6.24
C ARG A 30 -6.41 -10.97 6.74
N TRP A 31 -6.47 -11.61 7.91
CA TRP A 31 -5.36 -12.28 8.55
C TRP A 31 -4.71 -13.30 7.61
N GLY A 32 -3.39 -13.35 7.60
CA GLY A 32 -2.59 -14.32 6.85
C GLY A 32 -1.19 -14.45 7.46
N ASP A 33 -0.44 -15.47 7.06
CA ASP A 33 0.80 -15.85 7.73
C ASP A 33 1.96 -14.85 7.51
N GLU A 34 1.97 -14.10 6.42
CA GLU A 34 3.05 -13.16 6.09
C GLU A 34 2.52 -11.74 5.85
N GLU A 35 1.98 -11.13 6.91
CA GLU A 35 1.54 -9.74 6.84
C GLU A 35 2.70 -8.77 6.58
N LEU A 36 2.39 -7.69 5.88
CA LEU A 36 3.33 -6.61 5.61
C LEU A 36 3.28 -5.61 6.77
N ALA A 37 4.39 -5.44 7.49
CA ALA A 37 4.48 -4.44 8.54
C ALA A 37 4.80 -3.06 7.95
N PHE A 38 4.45 -2.00 8.69
CA PHE A 38 4.80 -0.62 8.29
C PHE A 38 6.31 -0.46 8.07
N GLN A 39 7.13 -1.07 8.94
CA GLN A 39 8.59 -1.02 8.85
C GLN A 39 9.15 -1.73 7.62
N ASP A 40 8.42 -2.69 7.05
CA ASP A 40 8.83 -3.38 5.83
C ASP A 40 8.77 -2.44 4.61
N LEU A 41 7.93 -1.40 4.65
CA LEU A 41 7.79 -0.41 3.57
C LEU A 41 8.98 0.56 3.49
N ASP A 42 9.65 0.81 4.62
CA ASP A 42 10.87 1.65 4.64
C ASP A 42 12.09 0.91 4.07
N ARG A 43 12.03 -0.43 3.95
CA ARG A 43 13.13 -1.30 3.53
C ARG A 43 12.64 -2.43 2.62
N ILE A 44 12.00 -2.06 1.51
CA ILE A 44 11.55 -3.05 0.51
C ILE A 44 12.80 -3.66 -0.16
N ASP A 45 13.14 -4.87 0.25
CA ASP A 45 14.16 -5.71 -0.35
C ASP A 45 13.55 -6.99 -0.95
N GLU A 46 14.39 -7.88 -1.50
CA GLU A 46 13.94 -9.12 -2.13
C GLU A 46 13.19 -10.05 -1.17
N LEU A 47 13.52 -10.05 0.13
CA LEU A 47 12.85 -10.89 1.12
C LEU A 47 11.44 -10.36 1.42
N ILE A 48 11.28 -9.05 1.50
CA ILE A 48 9.96 -8.42 1.66
C ILE A 48 9.08 -8.66 0.43
N GLN A 49 9.64 -8.56 -0.77
CA GLN A 49 8.90 -8.80 -2.01
C GLN A 49 8.40 -10.25 -2.16
N GLN A 50 9.02 -11.20 -1.46
CA GLN A 50 8.58 -12.60 -1.44
C GLN A 50 7.43 -12.88 -0.46
N LYS A 51 7.14 -11.96 0.49
CA LYS A 51 6.03 -12.13 1.43
C LYS A 51 4.69 -12.08 0.69
N SER A 52 3.80 -13.02 0.98
CA SER A 52 2.44 -13.03 0.44
C SER A 52 1.63 -11.76 0.77
N GLY A 53 1.91 -11.10 1.90
CA GLY A 53 1.34 -9.80 2.24
C GLY A 53 1.78 -8.67 1.32
N TYR A 54 3.01 -8.70 0.80
CA TYR A 54 3.49 -7.71 -0.16
C TYR A 54 2.68 -7.78 -1.47
N ASP A 55 2.55 -8.98 -2.02
CA ASP A 55 1.79 -9.22 -3.25
C ASP A 55 0.31 -8.82 -3.11
N LYS A 56 -0.28 -9.09 -1.94
CA LYS A 56 -1.66 -8.67 -1.63
C LYS A 56 -1.80 -7.15 -1.68
N VAL A 57 -0.91 -6.41 -1.02
CA VAL A 57 -0.96 -4.94 -0.97
C VAL A 57 -0.67 -4.34 -2.34
N LYS A 58 0.29 -4.90 -3.08
CA LYS A 58 0.62 -4.46 -4.44
C LYS A 58 -0.56 -4.60 -5.39
N ARG A 59 -1.18 -5.78 -5.47
CA ARG A 59 -2.37 -6.01 -6.31
C ARG A 59 -3.55 -5.14 -5.92
N PHE A 60 -3.68 -4.85 -4.62
CA PHE A 60 -4.68 -3.89 -4.16
C PHE A 60 -4.41 -2.47 -4.68
N CYS A 61 -3.17 -1.99 -4.61
CA CYS A 61 -2.80 -0.67 -5.16
C CYS A 61 -3.04 -0.61 -6.68
N GLU A 62 -2.69 -1.66 -7.42
CA GLU A 62 -2.96 -1.76 -8.86
C GLU A 62 -4.47 -1.67 -9.15
N ARG A 63 -5.29 -2.37 -8.36
CA ARG A 63 -6.75 -2.29 -8.47
C ARG A 63 -7.29 -0.91 -8.12
N ALA A 64 -6.79 -0.29 -7.06
CA ALA A 64 -7.19 1.05 -6.64
C ALA A 64 -6.86 2.09 -7.73
N ALA A 65 -5.68 2.01 -8.35
CA ALA A 65 -5.30 2.85 -9.48
C ALA A 65 -6.26 2.66 -10.67
N HIS A 66 -6.56 1.41 -11.03
CA HIS A 66 -7.51 1.08 -12.10
C HIS A 66 -8.91 1.66 -11.83
N ASP A 67 -9.34 1.64 -10.56
CA ASP A 67 -10.64 2.17 -10.13
C ASP A 67 -10.63 3.71 -9.94
N GLY A 68 -9.51 4.38 -10.24
CA GLY A 68 -9.38 5.84 -10.25
C GLY A 68 -8.95 6.46 -8.92
N TYR A 69 -8.48 5.66 -7.96
CA TYR A 69 -7.97 6.14 -6.68
C TYR A 69 -6.45 6.35 -6.74
N PRO A 70 -5.96 7.58 -6.53
CA PRO A 70 -4.53 7.87 -6.51
C PRO A 70 -3.82 7.39 -5.24
N TYR A 71 -4.59 7.00 -4.21
CA TYR A 71 -4.07 6.56 -2.93
C TYR A 71 -4.84 5.36 -2.35
N ALA A 72 -4.16 4.58 -1.51
CA ALA A 72 -4.60 3.30 -0.96
C ALA A 72 -4.14 3.08 0.49
#